data_AF-A0A0Q4ECA2-F1
#
_entry.id   AF-A0A0Q4ECA2-F1
#
_cell.length_a   1.000
_cell.length_b   1.000
_cell.length_c   1.000
_cell.angle_alpha   90.00
_cell.angle_beta   90.00
_cell.angle_gamma   90.00
#
_symmetry.space_group_name_H-M   'P 1'
#
loop_
_entity.id
_entity.type
_entity.pdbx_description
1 polymer ?
#
loop_
_entity_poly.entity_id
_entity_poly.type
_entity_poly.pdbx_seq_one_letter_code
_entity_poly.pdbx_strand_id
1 'polypeptide(L)'
;MGFANNSTLFTSGNRVDVDNNGTNDSYDLAEGRANQIVIGANNTGNDVFLNFGSRSTLISHTKLFEGFETFGSNITIDLDRDNEISSHGKSAALPDLASSELRFLGSKTGDDMFVYADAATVRQLSTMFSSAKIVDSKVSNEKFNAAKGSYVFLFDTALGLNLGGDTISHFGADDRLVTTSEIYNSQDADPLDRINFGKNKLLDLSGELPSSVGDVGAGHGGQVSLPGIGGLYLLATEIGSNGAEYYIYGSSPHVS
;
A
#
# COMPACT_ATOMS: atom_id res chain seq x y z
N MET A 1 15.57 -19.66 -5.28
CA MET A 1 15.81 -18.40 -4.56
C MET A 1 14.48 -18.03 -3.91
N GLY A 2 14.50 -17.60 -2.65
CA GLY A 2 13.28 -17.34 -1.88
C GLY A 2 13.25 -15.89 -1.39
N PHE A 3 12.05 -15.35 -1.22
CA PHE A 3 11.82 -14.07 -0.55
C PHE A 3 12.40 -14.08 0.86
N ALA A 4 12.77 -12.89 1.35
CA ALA A 4 13.08 -12.64 2.74
C ALA A 4 11.86 -12.89 3.65
N ASN A 5 12.08 -12.84 4.96
CA ASN A 5 10.96 -12.95 5.90
C ASN A 5 10.04 -11.73 5.77
N ASN A 6 8.80 -11.97 5.33
CA ASN A 6 7.74 -10.97 5.20
C ASN A 6 6.62 -11.18 6.22
N SER A 7 6.91 -11.70 7.41
CA SER A 7 5.89 -11.96 8.44
C SER A 7 5.39 -10.69 9.12
N THR A 8 6.18 -9.62 9.21
CA THR A 8 5.77 -8.38 9.87
C THR A 8 4.91 -7.51 8.95
N LEU A 9 3.83 -6.92 9.46
CA LEU A 9 3.00 -5.98 8.72
C LEU A 9 3.58 -4.56 8.74
N PHE A 10 3.86 -4.07 9.95
CA PHE A 10 4.38 -2.73 10.20
C PHE A 10 5.88 -2.64 9.87
N THR A 11 6.29 -1.62 9.13
CA THR A 11 7.71 -1.36 8.86
C THR A 11 8.09 0.07 9.20
N SER A 12 7.80 1.00 8.31
CA SER A 12 8.37 2.36 8.35
C SER A 12 7.36 3.46 8.71
N GLY A 13 6.08 3.11 8.79
CA GLY A 13 5.03 4.05 9.17
C GLY A 13 4.93 4.30 10.67
N ASN A 14 4.25 5.39 11.03
CA ASN A 14 3.90 5.74 12.39
C ASN A 14 2.70 4.91 12.87
N ARG A 15 2.92 3.98 13.79
CA ARG A 15 1.84 3.18 14.40
C ARG A 15 1.06 4.00 15.42
N VAL A 16 -0.27 4.00 15.28
CA VAL A 16 -1.21 4.64 16.19
C VAL A 16 -2.16 3.57 16.71
N ASP A 17 -1.95 3.11 17.94
CA ASP A 17 -2.86 2.16 18.59
C ASP A 17 -4.05 2.91 19.19
N VAL A 18 -5.26 2.50 18.81
CA VAL A 18 -6.52 3.09 19.31
C VAL A 18 -6.86 2.48 20.67
N ASP A 19 -7.21 3.33 21.62
CA ASP A 19 -7.48 2.93 23.00
C ASP A 19 -8.81 2.19 23.10
N ASN A 20 -8.82 1.05 23.77
CA ASN A 20 -10.04 0.29 24.04
C ASN A 20 -10.71 0.74 25.35
N ASN A 21 -11.02 2.04 25.45
CA ASN A 21 -11.54 2.66 26.68
C ASN A 21 -13.07 2.87 26.65
N GLY A 22 -13.71 2.66 25.50
CA GLY A 22 -15.14 2.88 25.29
C GLY A 22 -15.57 4.34 25.32
N THR A 23 -14.64 5.28 25.12
CA THR A 23 -14.88 6.72 25.03
C THR A 23 -14.66 7.22 23.63
N ASN A 24 -15.36 8.29 23.24
CA ASN A 24 -15.16 8.90 21.93
C ASN A 24 -13.87 9.72 21.95
N ASP A 25 -12.84 9.26 21.26
CA ASP A 25 -11.56 9.94 21.19
C ASP A 25 -11.32 10.61 19.83
N SER A 26 -10.36 11.53 19.80
CA SER A 26 -9.92 12.21 18.57
C SER A 26 -8.42 11.99 18.39
N TYR A 27 -8.06 11.44 17.25
CA TYR A 27 -6.67 11.17 16.88
C TYR A 27 -6.28 12.12 15.74
N ASP A 28 -5.33 13.02 16.03
CA ASP A 28 -4.73 13.89 15.03
C ASP A 28 -3.48 13.22 14.44
N LEU A 29 -3.58 12.77 13.19
CA LEU A 29 -2.54 11.99 12.53
C LEU A 29 -1.43 12.90 11.99
N ALA A 30 -0.20 12.43 12.08
CA ALA A 30 0.95 13.22 11.64
C ALA A 30 0.92 13.43 10.12
N GLU A 31 0.87 14.69 9.68
CA GLU A 31 0.93 15.05 8.27
C GLU A 31 2.26 14.60 7.62
N GLY A 32 2.20 14.27 6.32
CA GLY A 32 3.38 13.96 5.52
C GLY A 32 4.08 12.63 5.86
N ARG A 33 3.52 11.82 6.76
CA ARG A 33 4.00 10.48 7.11
C ARG A 33 2.92 9.44 6.91
N ALA A 34 3.30 8.17 6.79
CA ALA A 34 2.35 7.08 6.86
C ALA A 34 1.86 6.93 8.29
N ASN A 35 0.54 6.87 8.47
CA ASN A 35 -0.07 6.59 9.75
C ASN A 35 -0.76 5.23 9.68
N GLN A 36 -0.47 4.36 10.63
CA GLN A 36 -0.94 2.98 10.68
C GLN A 36 -1.83 2.84 11.89
N ILE A 37 -3.12 3.10 11.68
CA ILE A 37 -4.13 3.17 12.73
C ILE A 37 -4.57 1.75 13.05
N VAL A 38 -4.30 1.29 14.27
CA VAL A 38 -4.58 -0.07 14.71
C VAL A 38 -5.75 -0.04 15.67
N ILE A 39 -6.88 -0.58 15.23
CA ILE A 39 -8.09 -0.70 16.01
C ILE A 39 -8.09 -2.05 16.69
N GLY A 40 -8.13 -2.03 18.03
CA GLY A 40 -8.23 -3.23 18.86
C GLY A 40 -9.53 -4.01 18.65
N ALA A 41 -9.55 -5.26 19.12
CA ALA A 41 -10.76 -6.10 19.06
C ALA A 41 -11.82 -5.73 20.12
N ASN A 42 -11.56 -4.75 21.00
CA ASN A 42 -12.45 -4.38 22.09
C ASN A 42 -13.13 -3.03 21.79
N ASN A 43 -14.00 -2.58 22.70
CA ASN A 43 -14.71 -1.32 22.53
C ASN A 43 -13.75 -0.12 22.61
N THR A 44 -13.56 0.60 21.50
CA THR A 44 -12.82 1.85 21.47
C THR A 44 -13.72 3.04 21.77
N GLY A 45 -14.86 3.14 21.08
CA GLY A 45 -15.81 4.23 21.20
C GLY A 45 -16.30 4.66 19.83
N ASN A 46 -16.81 5.89 19.70
CA ASN A 46 -16.96 6.54 18.39
C ASN A 46 -15.81 7.52 18.18
N ASP A 47 -14.76 7.02 17.54
CA ASP A 47 -13.48 7.74 17.39
C ASP A 47 -13.43 8.53 16.09
N VAL A 48 -12.70 9.63 16.11
CA VAL A 48 -12.45 10.48 14.93
C VAL A 48 -10.97 10.48 14.60
N PHE A 49 -10.64 10.20 13.34
CA PHE A 49 -9.26 10.26 12.83
C PHE A 49 -9.13 11.44 11.87
N LEU A 50 -8.53 12.52 12.35
CA LEU A 50 -8.24 13.70 11.55
C LEU A 50 -6.98 13.46 10.73
N ASN A 51 -6.88 14.11 9.57
CA ASN A 51 -5.74 14.00 8.66
C ASN A 51 -5.52 12.56 8.14
N PHE A 52 -6.59 11.80 7.92
CA PHE A 52 -6.53 10.52 7.22
C PHE A 52 -6.25 10.72 5.73
N GLY A 53 -4.97 10.88 5.38
CA GLY A 53 -4.53 11.14 4.01
C GLY A 53 -4.19 9.89 3.19
N SER A 54 -3.65 10.11 2.00
CA SER A 54 -3.23 9.07 1.05
C SER A 54 -2.14 8.11 1.55
N ARG A 55 -1.49 8.45 2.66
CA ARG A 55 -0.46 7.64 3.33
C ARG A 55 -0.98 6.91 4.57
N SER A 56 -2.25 7.12 4.94
CA SER A 56 -2.85 6.53 6.13
C SER A 56 -3.47 5.17 5.81
N THR A 57 -3.39 4.27 6.79
CA THR A 57 -4.00 2.95 6.74
C THR A 57 -4.83 2.72 7.98
N LEU A 58 -5.96 2.04 7.77
CA LEU A 58 -6.82 1.54 8.83
C LEU A 58 -6.58 0.04 8.94
N ILE A 59 -6.24 -0.42 10.13
CA ILE A 59 -5.92 -1.82 10.43
C ILE A 59 -6.87 -2.27 11.52
N SER A 60 -7.67 -3.29 11.23
CA SER A 60 -8.70 -3.80 12.13
C SER A 60 -8.47 -5.27 12.44
N HIS A 61 -8.74 -5.69 13.67
CA HIS A 61 -8.76 -7.11 14.05
C HIS A 61 -10.00 -7.85 13.54
N THR A 62 -11.05 -7.12 13.17
CA THR A 62 -12.25 -7.67 12.55
C THR A 62 -12.33 -7.22 11.11
N LYS A 63 -12.60 -8.18 10.21
CA LYS A 63 -12.75 -7.87 8.80
C LYS A 63 -13.97 -7.00 8.58
N LEU A 64 -13.74 -5.79 8.08
CA LEU A 64 -14.78 -4.88 7.66
C LEU A 64 -15.32 -5.37 6.32
N PHE A 65 -14.66 -5.17 5.20
CA PHE A 65 -15.18 -5.62 3.89
C PHE A 65 -14.08 -6.25 3.04
N GLU A 66 -14.46 -6.66 1.82
CA GLU A 66 -13.58 -7.13 0.75
C GLU A 66 -13.68 -6.16 -0.44
N GLY A 67 -12.59 -6.00 -1.19
CA GLY A 67 -12.58 -5.13 -2.37
C GLY A 67 -12.63 -3.64 -2.02
N PHE A 68 -13.66 -2.94 -2.50
CA PHE A 68 -13.86 -1.49 -2.35
C PHE A 68 -15.20 -1.22 -1.66
N GLU A 69 -15.23 -0.25 -0.74
CA GLU A 69 -16.46 0.20 -0.10
C GLU A 69 -16.53 1.72 -0.16
N THR A 70 -17.59 2.24 -0.78
CA THR A 70 -17.87 3.68 -0.86
C THR A 70 -18.71 4.10 0.35
N PHE A 71 -18.28 5.14 1.04
CA PHE A 71 -18.97 5.73 2.18
C PHE A 71 -19.65 7.05 1.76
N GLY A 72 -20.73 7.41 2.45
CA GLY A 72 -21.36 8.72 2.30
C GLY A 72 -20.54 9.84 2.93
N SER A 73 -21.00 11.09 2.79
CA SER A 73 -20.42 12.25 3.48
C SER A 73 -20.46 12.07 5.00
N ASN A 74 -19.39 12.46 5.71
CA ASN A 74 -19.17 12.20 7.15
C ASN A 74 -19.06 10.70 7.44
N ILE A 75 -18.03 10.10 6.84
CA ILE A 75 -17.72 8.67 6.91
C ILE A 75 -17.77 8.22 8.35
N THR A 76 -18.53 7.16 8.60
CA THR A 76 -18.72 6.54 9.91
C THR A 76 -18.60 5.05 9.64
N ILE A 77 -17.44 4.46 9.92
CA ILE A 77 -17.15 3.05 9.65
C ILE A 77 -17.55 2.26 10.85
N ASP A 78 -18.55 1.38 10.72
CA ASP A 78 -18.89 0.43 11.76
C ASP A 78 -17.73 -0.56 11.96
N LEU A 79 -17.01 -0.43 13.07
CA LEU A 79 -15.85 -1.25 13.41
C LEU A 79 -16.25 -2.61 14.00
N ASP A 80 -17.56 -2.82 14.20
CA ASP A 80 -18.09 -3.73 15.18
C ASP A 80 -19.09 -4.70 14.57
N ARG A 81 -18.67 -5.29 13.45
CA ARG A 81 -19.50 -6.21 12.69
C ARG A 81 -19.62 -7.58 13.36
N ASP A 82 -20.07 -7.60 14.60
CA ASP A 82 -20.79 -8.74 15.16
C ASP A 82 -22.16 -8.77 14.48
N ASN A 83 -22.64 -9.96 14.11
CA ASN A 83 -23.88 -10.17 13.33
C ASN A 83 -25.19 -9.68 14.01
N GLU A 84 -25.11 -8.88 15.07
CA GLU A 84 -26.25 -8.24 15.72
C GLU A 84 -26.25 -6.75 15.39
N ILE A 85 -27.30 -6.31 14.69
CA ILE A 85 -27.65 -4.89 14.56
C ILE A 85 -27.90 -4.35 15.96
N SER A 86 -26.85 -3.92 16.65
CA SER A 86 -26.98 -3.19 17.90
C SER A 86 -27.12 -1.70 17.56
N SER A 87 -28.13 -1.07 18.12
CA SER A 87 -28.50 0.34 17.89
C SER A 87 -27.49 1.37 18.44
N HIS A 88 -26.25 0.94 18.70
CA HIS A 88 -25.14 1.72 19.25
C HIS A 88 -23.85 1.55 18.42
N GLY A 89 -23.98 1.24 17.12
CA GLY A 89 -22.88 0.90 16.21
C GLY A 89 -21.63 1.74 16.43
N LYS A 90 -20.55 1.07 16.83
CA LYS A 90 -19.26 1.69 17.11
C LYS A 90 -18.70 2.20 15.81
N SER A 91 -18.16 3.42 15.79
CA SER A 91 -17.81 4.01 14.53
C SER A 91 -16.52 4.81 14.50
N ALA A 92 -15.74 4.62 13.44
CA ALA A 92 -14.62 5.49 13.12
C ALA A 92 -15.05 6.54 12.10
N ALA A 93 -14.85 7.81 12.42
CA ALA A 93 -15.01 8.89 11.46
C ALA A 93 -13.72 9.24 10.75
N LEU A 94 -13.77 9.26 9.41
CA LEU A 94 -12.66 9.63 8.52
C LEU A 94 -13.04 10.88 7.69
N PRO A 95 -13.12 12.07 8.30
CA PRO A 95 -13.59 13.28 7.62
C PRO A 95 -12.73 13.70 6.43
N ASP A 96 -11.45 13.32 6.40
CA ASP A 96 -10.47 13.75 5.40
C ASP A 96 -10.20 12.70 4.29
N LEU A 97 -10.99 11.63 4.22
CA LEU A 97 -10.82 10.59 3.20
C LEU A 97 -11.10 11.13 1.79
N ALA A 98 -10.08 11.19 0.94
CA ALA A 98 -10.13 11.93 -0.32
C ALA A 98 -11.11 11.33 -1.33
N SER A 99 -11.18 9.99 -1.44
CA SER A 99 -12.10 9.35 -2.39
C SER A 99 -13.50 9.06 -1.84
N SER A 100 -13.72 9.27 -0.53
CA SER A 100 -14.87 8.70 0.19
C SER A 100 -14.99 7.17 0.05
N GLU A 101 -13.94 6.47 -0.37
CA GLU A 101 -13.92 5.03 -0.59
C GLU A 101 -12.66 4.43 0.05
N LEU A 102 -12.81 3.32 0.76
CA LEU A 102 -11.66 2.55 1.21
C LEU A 102 -11.48 1.31 0.33
N ARG A 103 -10.23 0.92 0.14
CA ARG A 103 -9.84 -0.33 -0.52
C ARG A 103 -9.22 -1.29 0.49
N PHE A 104 -9.60 -2.55 0.40
CA PHE A 104 -9.02 -3.63 1.19
C PHE A 104 -7.69 -4.08 0.57
N LEU A 105 -6.64 -4.12 1.39
CA LEU A 105 -5.29 -4.51 1.03
C LEU A 105 -4.93 -5.93 1.49
N GLY A 106 -5.86 -6.69 2.07
CA GLY A 106 -5.59 -8.05 2.53
C GLY A 106 -5.31 -8.14 4.03
N SER A 107 -4.74 -9.28 4.42
CA SER A 107 -4.26 -9.55 5.78
C SER A 107 -2.96 -10.34 5.75
N LYS A 108 -2.15 -10.22 6.79
CA LYS A 108 -0.99 -11.10 6.98
C LYS A 108 -1.36 -12.32 7.80
N THR A 109 -0.86 -13.47 7.36
CA THR A 109 -1.11 -14.76 7.99
C THR A 109 -0.58 -14.76 9.42
N GLY A 110 -1.47 -15.00 10.40
CA GLY A 110 -1.11 -15.19 11.82
C GLY A 110 -1.45 -14.03 12.75
N ASP A 111 -1.83 -12.88 12.21
CA ASP A 111 -2.03 -11.65 12.98
C ASP A 111 -3.49 -11.18 13.07
N ASP A 112 -4.42 -11.82 12.35
CA ASP A 112 -5.84 -11.43 12.24
C ASP A 112 -6.04 -9.92 11.98
N MET A 113 -5.09 -9.27 11.31
CA MET A 113 -5.11 -7.84 11.00
C MET A 113 -5.49 -7.63 9.53
N PHE A 114 -6.64 -6.99 9.32
CA PHE A 114 -7.20 -6.62 8.02
C PHE A 114 -6.85 -5.17 7.69
N VAL A 115 -6.27 -4.94 6.52
CA VAL A 115 -5.68 -3.65 6.15
C VAL A 115 -6.54 -2.94 5.11
N TYR A 116 -6.77 -1.65 5.33
CA TYR A 116 -7.53 -0.78 4.45
C TYR A 116 -6.79 0.54 4.20
N ALA A 117 -6.94 1.11 3.01
CA ALA A 117 -6.37 2.40 2.64
C ALA A 117 -7.34 3.20 1.76
N ASP A 118 -7.11 4.50 1.59
CA ASP A 118 -7.93 5.34 0.68
C ASP A 118 -7.89 4.79 -0.76
N ALA A 119 -9.04 4.59 -1.40
CA ALA A 119 -9.10 4.11 -2.76
C ALA A 119 -8.60 5.13 -3.80
N ALA A 120 -8.43 6.41 -3.43
CA ALA A 120 -7.95 7.48 -4.31
C ALA A 120 -6.67 7.08 -5.05
N THR A 121 -5.73 6.39 -4.39
CA THR A 121 -4.44 6.03 -4.98
C THR A 121 -4.60 5.16 -6.23
N VAL A 122 -5.44 4.13 -6.18
CA VAL A 122 -5.67 3.20 -7.31
C VAL A 122 -6.63 3.79 -8.35
N ARG A 123 -7.59 4.63 -7.93
CA ARG A 123 -8.50 5.35 -8.85
C ARG A 123 -7.74 6.34 -9.72
N GLN A 124 -6.76 7.04 -9.16
CA GLN A 124 -5.87 7.92 -9.92
C GLN A 124 -5.11 7.15 -11.01
N LEU A 125 -4.55 5.98 -10.68
CA LEU A 125 -3.86 5.16 -11.69
C LEU A 125 -4.78 4.65 -12.79
N SER A 126 -6.02 4.32 -12.44
CA SER A 126 -7.02 3.94 -13.44
C SER A 126 -7.31 5.08 -14.44
N THR A 127 -7.15 6.32 -14.00
CA THR A 127 -7.26 7.51 -14.86
C THR A 127 -5.99 7.74 -15.69
N MET A 128 -4.80 7.59 -15.09
CA MET A 128 -3.51 7.75 -15.77
C MET A 128 -3.27 6.66 -16.86
N PHE A 129 -3.72 5.43 -16.60
CA PHE A 129 -3.47 4.27 -17.46
C PHE A 129 -4.78 3.61 -17.93
N SER A 130 -5.65 4.38 -18.57
CA SER A 130 -7.02 3.97 -18.92
C SER A 130 -7.13 2.73 -19.83
N SER A 131 -6.07 2.37 -20.55
CA SER A 131 -6.02 1.19 -21.43
C SER A 131 -5.36 -0.03 -20.79
N ALA A 132 -4.76 0.10 -19.61
CA ALA A 132 -4.04 -0.97 -18.95
C ALA A 132 -4.90 -1.63 -17.87
N LYS A 133 -4.57 -2.88 -17.54
CA LYS A 133 -5.17 -3.56 -16.40
C LYS A 133 -4.42 -3.17 -15.13
N ILE A 134 -5.09 -2.45 -14.23
CA ILE A 134 -4.53 -2.10 -12.92
C ILE A 134 -4.61 -3.30 -11.98
N VAL A 135 -3.49 -3.59 -11.33
CA VAL A 135 -3.35 -4.61 -10.28
C VAL A 135 -2.83 -3.90 -9.04
N ASP A 136 -3.60 -3.95 -7.96
CA ASP A 136 -3.28 -3.34 -6.67
C ASP A 136 -2.73 -4.45 -5.76
N SER A 137 -1.43 -4.41 -5.47
CA SER A 137 -0.74 -5.39 -4.62
C SER A 137 -1.31 -5.34 -3.19
N LYS A 138 -1.33 -6.51 -2.55
CA LYS A 138 -1.87 -6.73 -1.20
C LYS A 138 -0.75 -6.91 -0.20
N VAL A 139 -1.05 -6.89 1.10
CA VAL A 139 -0.07 -7.17 2.18
C VAL A 139 0.26 -8.67 2.30
N SER A 140 0.31 -9.39 1.19
CA SER A 140 0.43 -10.84 1.11
C SER A 140 1.41 -11.24 0.01
N ASN A 141 1.70 -12.53 -0.15
CA ASN A 141 2.57 -12.99 -1.25
C ASN A 141 1.71 -13.39 -2.44
N GLU A 142 1.72 -12.60 -3.51
CA GLU A 142 0.88 -12.80 -4.68
C GLU A 142 1.67 -13.32 -5.89
N LYS A 143 0.94 -13.93 -6.83
CA LYS A 143 1.49 -14.40 -8.10
C LYS A 143 0.66 -13.88 -9.26
N PHE A 144 1.32 -13.14 -10.14
CA PHE A 144 0.72 -12.54 -11.31
C PHE A 144 1.32 -13.10 -12.60
N ASN A 145 0.52 -13.06 -13.67
CA ASN A 145 0.94 -13.44 -15.00
C ASN A 145 0.59 -12.33 -15.99
N ALA A 146 1.61 -11.63 -16.47
CA ALA A 146 1.50 -10.50 -17.39
C ALA A 146 1.64 -10.91 -18.86
N ALA A 147 1.49 -12.19 -19.21
CA ALA A 147 1.73 -12.69 -20.57
C ALA A 147 0.80 -12.12 -21.66
N LYS A 148 -0.28 -11.41 -21.30
CA LYS A 148 -1.29 -10.91 -22.27
C LYS A 148 -1.84 -9.55 -21.88
N GLY A 149 -1.55 -8.55 -22.70
CA GLY A 149 -1.98 -7.16 -22.51
C GLY A 149 -0.95 -6.33 -21.76
N SER A 150 -1.31 -5.08 -21.46
CA SER A 150 -0.52 -4.17 -20.62
C SER A 150 -1.10 -4.13 -19.22
N TYR A 151 -0.24 -4.29 -18.22
CA TYR A 151 -0.56 -4.25 -16.81
C TYR A 151 0.13 -3.09 -16.11
N VAL A 152 -0.51 -2.57 -15.08
CA VAL A 152 0.08 -1.62 -14.13
C VAL A 152 -0.03 -2.26 -12.75
N PHE A 153 1.10 -2.63 -12.16
CA PHE A 153 1.19 -3.20 -10.82
C PHE A 153 1.50 -2.09 -9.83
N LEU A 154 0.52 -1.71 -9.01
CA LEU A 154 0.69 -0.76 -7.93
C LEU A 154 1.18 -1.47 -6.67
N PHE A 155 2.29 -0.97 -6.12
CA PHE A 155 2.77 -1.25 -4.78
C PHE A 155 2.74 0.05 -3.98
N ASP A 156 1.75 0.23 -3.11
CA ASP A 156 1.55 1.47 -2.35
C ASP A 156 2.52 1.58 -1.15
N THR A 157 3.80 1.78 -1.46
CA THR A 157 4.90 1.81 -0.50
C THR A 157 4.85 2.99 0.47
N ALA A 158 4.19 4.10 0.09
CA ALA A 158 3.96 5.26 0.93
C ALA A 158 3.14 4.97 2.19
N LEU A 159 2.45 3.83 2.27
CA LEU A 159 1.72 3.36 3.45
C LEU A 159 2.65 2.84 4.55
N GLY A 160 3.94 2.66 4.26
CA GLY A 160 4.95 2.20 5.22
C GLY A 160 4.70 0.77 5.74
N LEU A 161 3.95 -0.03 4.97
CA LEU A 161 3.64 -1.43 5.25
C LEU A 161 4.59 -2.35 4.48
N ASN A 162 4.81 -3.56 4.99
CA ASN A 162 5.41 -4.64 4.21
C ASN A 162 4.32 -5.30 3.33
N LEU A 163 4.40 -5.06 2.03
CA LEU A 163 3.47 -5.56 1.01
C LEU A 163 3.72 -7.03 0.60
N GLY A 164 4.59 -7.75 1.32
CA GLY A 164 4.86 -9.16 1.04
C GLY A 164 5.93 -9.40 -0.03
N GLY A 165 5.88 -10.60 -0.60
CA GLY A 165 6.83 -11.11 -1.60
C GLY A 165 6.09 -11.58 -2.84
N ASP A 166 6.00 -10.70 -3.83
CA ASP A 166 5.19 -10.92 -5.03
C ASP A 166 6.01 -11.48 -6.19
N THR A 167 5.39 -12.29 -7.03
CA THR A 167 5.99 -12.77 -8.28
C THR A 167 5.17 -12.32 -9.47
N ILE A 168 5.78 -11.56 -10.38
CA ILE A 168 5.15 -11.18 -11.66
C ILE A 168 5.88 -11.89 -12.78
N SER A 169 5.24 -12.89 -13.36
CA SER A 169 5.76 -13.62 -14.52
C SER A 169 5.43 -12.91 -15.83
N HIS A 170 6.36 -12.98 -16.80
CA HIS A 170 6.20 -12.41 -18.15
C HIS A 170 6.02 -10.89 -18.19
N PHE A 171 6.63 -10.15 -17.27
CA PHE A 171 6.63 -8.68 -17.28
C PHE A 171 7.30 -8.16 -18.56
N GLY A 172 6.52 -7.48 -19.40
CA GLY A 172 6.89 -7.01 -20.74
C GLY A 172 7.31 -5.55 -20.82
N ALA A 173 7.42 -5.03 -22.05
CA ALA A 173 7.78 -3.64 -22.33
C ALA A 173 6.62 -2.65 -22.08
N ASP A 174 5.38 -3.11 -22.25
CA ASP A 174 4.17 -2.31 -22.04
C ASP A 174 3.64 -2.38 -20.61
N ASP A 175 4.23 -3.23 -19.76
CA ASP A 175 3.87 -3.32 -18.35
C ASP A 175 4.55 -2.22 -17.55
N ARG A 176 3.90 -1.80 -16.46
CA ARG A 176 4.43 -0.84 -15.51
C ARG A 176 4.40 -1.41 -14.10
N LEU A 177 5.47 -1.16 -13.37
CA LEU A 177 5.46 -1.27 -11.92
C LEU A 177 5.37 0.16 -11.40
N VAL A 178 4.48 0.41 -10.44
CA VAL A 178 4.27 1.75 -9.88
C VAL A 178 4.40 1.66 -8.37
N THR A 179 5.22 2.54 -7.79
CA THR A 179 5.32 2.71 -6.33
C THR A 179 4.90 4.12 -5.93
N THR A 180 4.53 4.32 -4.67
CA THR A 180 4.17 5.65 -4.12
C THR A 180 5.28 6.27 -3.27
N SER A 181 6.40 5.57 -3.15
CA SER A 181 7.69 6.09 -2.67
C SER A 181 8.77 5.55 -3.60
N GLU A 182 9.79 6.36 -3.89
CA GLU A 182 10.87 6.01 -4.80
C GLU A 182 11.57 4.72 -4.37
N ILE A 183 11.90 3.85 -5.32
CA ILE A 183 12.70 2.66 -5.06
C ILE A 183 14.15 3.11 -4.91
N TYR A 184 14.74 2.76 -3.78
CA TYR A 184 16.15 3.05 -3.53
C TYR A 184 17.04 2.41 -4.60
N ASN A 185 17.77 3.24 -5.34
CA ASN A 185 18.83 2.80 -6.24
C ASN A 185 20.19 3.16 -5.64
N SER A 186 20.92 2.17 -5.12
CA SER A 186 22.23 2.39 -4.50
C SER A 186 23.21 3.05 -5.47
N GLN A 187 24.15 3.85 -4.96
CA GLN A 187 25.20 4.56 -5.71
C GLN A 187 26.11 3.70 -6.62
N ASP A 188 25.98 2.37 -6.62
CA ASP A 188 26.47 1.50 -7.70
C ASP A 188 25.58 1.60 -8.95
N ALA A 189 25.14 2.82 -9.27
CA ALA A 189 24.24 3.11 -10.37
C ALA A 189 24.86 2.57 -11.65
N ASP A 190 24.15 1.61 -12.26
CA ASP A 190 24.39 1.22 -13.64
C ASP A 190 24.49 2.52 -14.47
N PRO A 191 25.46 2.68 -15.38
CA PRO A 191 25.58 3.88 -16.22
C PRO A 191 24.32 4.22 -17.04
N LEU A 192 23.31 3.34 -17.04
CA LEU A 192 22.00 3.53 -17.65
C LEU A 192 20.88 3.87 -16.63
N ASP A 193 21.21 4.25 -15.40
CA ASP A 193 20.26 4.53 -14.30
C ASP A 193 19.28 3.37 -14.02
N ARG A 194 19.73 2.14 -14.29
CA ARG A 194 18.94 0.93 -14.06
C ARG A 194 18.91 0.56 -12.59
N ILE A 195 17.71 0.35 -12.05
CA ILE A 195 17.47 -0.25 -10.74
C ILE A 195 17.77 -1.75 -10.84
N ASN A 196 18.78 -2.19 -10.09
CA ASN A 196 19.22 -3.59 -10.08
C ASN A 196 18.47 -4.41 -9.01
N PHE A 197 18.40 -5.73 -9.20
CA PHE A 197 17.72 -6.67 -8.28
C PHE A 197 18.69 -7.34 -7.30
N GLY A 198 19.80 -6.69 -6.99
CA GLY A 198 20.84 -7.22 -6.12
C GLY A 198 21.36 -8.61 -6.51
N LYS A 199 21.97 -9.30 -5.54
CA LYS A 199 22.53 -10.67 -5.72
C LYS A 199 21.46 -11.76 -5.62
N ASN A 200 20.37 -11.50 -4.92
CA ASN A 200 19.24 -12.42 -4.73
C ASN A 200 18.27 -12.42 -5.93
N LYS A 201 18.43 -11.51 -6.88
CA LYS A 201 17.58 -11.33 -8.07
C LYS A 201 16.13 -10.99 -7.72
N LEU A 202 15.93 -10.31 -6.60
CA LEU A 202 14.64 -9.76 -6.19
C LEU A 202 14.74 -8.24 -6.24
N LEU A 203 13.66 -7.60 -6.68
CA LEU A 203 13.50 -6.17 -6.52
C LEU A 203 13.08 -5.91 -5.08
N ASP A 204 13.91 -5.16 -4.37
CA ASP A 204 13.63 -4.75 -3.00
C ASP A 204 12.85 -3.41 -3.04
N LEU A 205 11.65 -3.40 -2.46
CA LEU A 205 10.81 -2.20 -2.41
C LEU A 205 11.15 -1.37 -1.18
N SER A 206 11.30 -0.06 -1.36
CA SER A 206 11.37 0.89 -0.25
C SER A 206 10.03 0.97 0.47
N GLY A 207 10.05 1.24 1.78
CA GLY A 207 8.86 1.59 2.57
C GLY A 207 8.43 3.04 2.31
N GLU A 208 7.95 3.73 3.35
CA GLU A 208 7.51 5.14 3.22
C GLU A 208 8.68 6.09 2.89
N LEU A 209 9.91 5.67 3.20
CA LEU A 209 11.13 6.46 3.05
C LEU A 209 11.96 5.94 1.85
N PRO A 210 12.29 6.81 0.87
CA PRO A 210 12.99 6.42 -0.37
C PRO A 210 14.47 6.05 -0.18
N SER A 211 15.02 6.23 1.03
CA SER A 211 16.47 6.13 1.31
C SER A 211 16.91 4.85 2.03
N SER A 212 16.06 3.82 2.12
CA SER A 212 16.41 2.54 2.76
C SER A 212 16.51 1.41 1.74
N VAL A 213 17.66 0.74 1.73
CA VAL A 213 17.89 -0.54 1.06
C VAL A 213 16.89 -1.57 1.58
N GLY A 214 16.03 -2.10 0.71
CA GLY A 214 14.93 -3.01 1.07
C GLY A 214 15.35 -4.45 1.39
N ASP A 215 16.63 -4.71 1.67
CA ASP A 215 17.19 -6.06 1.76
C ASP A 215 16.96 -6.75 3.13
N VAL A 216 17.21 -6.10 4.29
CA VAL A 216 16.79 -6.61 5.64
C VAL A 216 16.45 -5.48 6.65
N GLY A 217 15.27 -5.47 7.28
CA GLY A 217 14.94 -4.59 8.42
C GLY A 217 13.58 -3.85 8.38
N ALA A 218 13.40 -2.87 9.26
CA ALA A 218 12.18 -2.09 9.47
C ALA A 218 11.84 -1.08 8.35
N GLY A 219 12.63 -1.02 7.26
CA GLY A 219 12.44 -0.07 6.15
C GLY A 219 11.76 -0.65 4.91
N HIS A 220 11.27 -1.90 4.99
CA HIS A 220 10.91 -2.69 3.82
C HIS A 220 9.48 -2.49 3.38
N GLY A 221 9.31 -2.12 2.11
CA GLY A 221 8.02 -2.11 1.44
C GLY A 221 7.60 -3.50 0.96
N GLY A 222 8.49 -4.49 0.97
CA GLY A 222 8.28 -5.83 0.41
C GLY A 222 9.29 -6.15 -0.68
N GLN A 223 9.05 -7.23 -1.42
CA GLN A 223 9.93 -7.70 -2.49
C GLN A 223 9.15 -8.18 -3.70
N VAL A 224 9.71 -8.01 -4.89
CA VAL A 224 9.10 -8.47 -6.14
C VAL A 224 10.09 -9.32 -6.93
N SER A 225 9.67 -10.51 -7.32
CA SER A 225 10.37 -11.33 -8.30
C SER A 225 9.82 -11.04 -9.69
N LEU A 226 10.71 -10.66 -10.60
CA LEU A 226 10.39 -10.38 -12.01
C LEU A 226 11.23 -11.28 -12.93
N PRO A 227 10.90 -12.58 -13.06
CA PRO A 227 11.70 -13.50 -13.85
C PRO A 227 11.78 -13.08 -15.31
N GLY A 228 13.00 -13.05 -15.85
CA GLY A 228 13.24 -12.74 -17.26
C GLY A 228 13.63 -11.29 -17.54
N ILE A 229 13.56 -10.39 -16.55
CA ILE A 229 14.10 -9.03 -16.67
C ILE A 229 15.25 -8.82 -15.68
N GLY A 230 16.25 -8.01 -16.08
CA GLY A 230 17.48 -7.80 -15.32
C GLY A 230 17.49 -6.55 -14.43
N GLY A 231 16.44 -5.74 -14.52
CA GLY A 231 16.28 -4.49 -13.78
C GLY A 231 15.11 -3.67 -14.31
N LEU A 232 14.86 -2.53 -13.65
CA LEU A 232 13.84 -1.57 -14.03
C LEU A 232 14.46 -0.19 -14.27
N TYR A 233 13.74 0.67 -14.98
CA TYR A 233 14.10 2.07 -15.19
C TYR A 233 12.96 2.94 -14.69
N LEU A 234 13.28 4.02 -13.98
CA LEU A 234 12.30 5.07 -13.69
C LEU A 234 11.96 5.78 -15.01
N LEU A 235 10.69 5.72 -15.39
CA LEU A 235 10.19 6.31 -16.65
C LEU A 235 9.57 7.68 -16.42
N ALA A 236 8.89 7.86 -15.29
CA ALA A 236 8.21 9.09 -14.94
C ALA A 236 7.96 9.17 -13.43
N THR A 237 7.87 10.39 -12.93
CA THR A 237 7.35 10.72 -11.60
C THR A 237 6.17 11.66 -11.77
N GLU A 238 5.03 11.29 -11.22
CA GLU A 238 3.77 12.03 -11.35
C GLU A 238 3.19 12.35 -9.98
N ILE A 239 2.58 13.53 -9.84
CA ILE A 239 1.80 13.89 -8.65
C ILE A 239 0.33 13.80 -9.02
N GLY A 240 -0.40 12.87 -8.41
CA GLY A 240 -1.83 12.72 -8.63
C GLY A 240 -2.64 13.88 -8.05
N SER A 241 -3.88 14.05 -8.52
CA SER A 241 -4.80 15.05 -7.93
C SER A 241 -5.19 14.73 -6.49
N ASN A 242 -4.95 13.50 -6.03
CA ASN A 242 -5.05 13.06 -4.64
C ASN A 242 -3.82 13.44 -3.78
N GLY A 243 -2.84 14.14 -4.35
CA GLY A 243 -1.60 14.53 -3.67
C GLY A 243 -0.60 13.40 -3.44
N ALA A 244 -0.90 12.17 -3.90
CA ALA A 244 0.07 11.08 -3.86
C ALA A 244 1.10 11.24 -4.98
N GLU A 245 2.35 10.90 -4.68
CA GLU A 245 3.41 10.76 -5.68
C GLU A 245 3.39 9.35 -6.26
N TYR A 246 3.66 9.23 -7.55
CA TYR A 246 3.71 7.98 -8.30
C TYR A 246 5.03 7.89 -9.05
N TYR A 247 5.80 6.84 -8.76
CA TYR A 247 7.04 6.52 -9.44
C TYR A 247 6.78 5.36 -10.38
N ILE A 248 6.90 5.61 -11.69
CA ILE A 248 6.47 4.69 -12.73
C ILE A 248 7.71 4.05 -13.35
N TYR A 249 7.80 2.72 -13.29
CA TYR A 249 8.93 1.95 -13.77
C TYR A 249 8.58 1.02 -14.92
N GLY A 250 9.56 0.75 -15.78
CA GLY A 250 9.44 -0.22 -16.88
C GLY A 250 10.72 -1.02 -17.12
N SER A 251 10.60 -2.05 -17.95
CA SER A 251 11.70 -2.99 -18.27
C SER A 251 12.70 -2.46 -19.30
N SER A 252 12.38 -1.33 -19.96
CA SER A 252 13.22 -0.66 -20.96
C SER A 252 13.28 0.84 -20.67
N PRO A 253 14.41 1.51 -20.94
CA PRO A 253 14.53 2.93 -20.70
C PRO A 253 13.57 3.73 -21.59
N HIS A 254 13.13 4.88 -21.11
CA HIS A 254 12.33 5.80 -21.92
C HIS A 254 13.22 6.34 -23.04
N VAL A 255 12.92 5.99 -24.29
CA VAL A 255 13.55 6.62 -25.45
C VAL A 255 12.79 7.91 -25.71
N SER A 256 13.39 9.05 -25.35
CA SER A 256 12.86 10.39 -25.65
C SER A 256 12.80 10.63 -27.16
#